data_AF-A0A3B0JRY8-F1
#
_entry.id   AF-A0A3B0JRY8-F1
#
_cell.length_a   1.000
_cell.length_b   1.000
_cell.length_c   1.000
_cell.angle_alpha   90.00
_cell.angle_beta   90.00
_cell.angle_gamma   90.00
#
_symmetry.space_group_name_H-M   'P 1'
#
loop_
_entity.id
_entity.type
_entity.pdbx_description
1 polymer ?
#
loop_
_entity_poly.entity_id
_entity_poly.type
_entity_poly.pdbx_seq_one_letter_code
_entity_poly.pdbx_strand_id
1 'polypeptide(L)'
;MAGIQSQLVLRKKQELIAENAALEKEIEEALTQLVQLEVKNGKKQILVPGARTFSTDAAPDAGSKTAAANASSNMPASEAKAPSAPPKEKKVKEKKPAAEKPSPVAEAPVDVGRLDLRVGKIVEVGRHPDADSLYLEKIDCGEAAPRTVVSGLVKFVPLEEMQNRMVVVMCNLKPAKMRGVTSEAMVMCASTPDKVEVLSPPVGAVPGDLVHCEGYTRQPDAQLNPKKKVFETCAPDLMTNADLVACYKGSALHVPGKGNVVSQSLKNVNVK
;
A
#
# COMPACT_ATOMS: atom_id res chain seq x y z
N MET A 1 -37.38 -14.69 -29.40
CA MET A 1 -37.24 -13.59 -28.40
C MET A 1 -35.81 -13.07 -28.27
N ALA A 2 -34.77 -13.91 -28.17
CA ALA A 2 -33.38 -13.48 -27.90
C ALA A 2 -32.86 -12.24 -28.69
N GLY A 3 -33.13 -12.15 -30.01
CA GLY A 3 -32.68 -11.01 -30.82
C GLY A 3 -33.20 -9.63 -30.36
N ILE A 4 -34.39 -9.56 -29.76
CA ILE A 4 -34.97 -8.30 -29.26
C ILE A 4 -34.24 -7.86 -27.99
N GLN A 5 -33.97 -8.79 -27.07
CA GLN A 5 -33.17 -8.52 -25.87
C GLN A 5 -31.75 -8.09 -26.25
N SER A 6 -31.14 -8.73 -27.25
CA SER A 6 -29.82 -8.33 -27.75
C SER A 6 -29.82 -6.89 -28.27
N GLN A 7 -30.82 -6.46 -29.05
CA GLN A 7 -30.90 -5.07 -29.53
C GLN A 7 -31.15 -4.06 -28.41
N LEU A 8 -31.96 -4.41 -27.41
CA LEU A 8 -32.21 -3.55 -26.24
C LEU A 8 -30.92 -3.32 -25.42
N VAL A 9 -30.14 -4.37 -25.17
CA VAL A 9 -28.83 -4.28 -24.50
C VAL A 9 -27.86 -3.43 -25.32
N LEU A 10 -27.85 -3.58 -26.65
CA LEU A 10 -26.95 -2.82 -27.53
C LEU A 10 -27.28 -1.32 -27.53
N ARG A 11 -28.58 -0.96 -27.58
CA ARG A 11 -29.04 0.43 -27.43
C ARG A 11 -28.67 1.01 -26.07
N LYS A 12 -28.95 0.30 -24.97
CA LYS A 12 -28.61 0.78 -23.62
C LYS A 12 -27.10 0.92 -23.41
N LYS A 13 -26.28 0.09 -24.07
CA LYS A 13 -24.82 0.28 -24.09
C LYS A 13 -24.42 1.57 -24.83
N GLN A 14 -25.06 1.90 -25.94
CA GLN A 14 -24.79 3.15 -26.67
C GLN A 14 -25.23 4.39 -25.88
N GLU A 15 -26.39 4.30 -25.22
CA GLU A 15 -26.94 5.31 -24.29
C GLU A 15 -25.95 5.60 -23.15
N LEU A 16 -25.49 4.57 -22.42
CA LEU A 16 -24.51 4.71 -21.34
C LEU A 16 -23.13 5.23 -21.81
N ILE A 17 -22.73 4.94 -23.06
CA ILE A 17 -21.49 5.50 -23.63
C ILE A 17 -21.65 7.00 -23.93
N ALA A 18 -22.81 7.42 -24.44
CA ALA A 18 -23.10 8.83 -24.68
C ALA A 18 -23.25 9.63 -23.37
N GLU A 19 -23.89 9.03 -22.35
CA GLU A 19 -24.03 9.60 -21.00
C GLU A 19 -22.66 9.78 -20.34
N ASN A 20 -21.80 8.74 -20.34
CA ASN A 20 -20.43 8.85 -19.83
C ASN A 20 -19.61 9.92 -20.56
N ALA A 21 -19.71 10.02 -21.88
CA ALA A 21 -19.00 11.05 -22.66
C ALA A 21 -19.51 12.48 -22.39
N ALA A 22 -20.79 12.64 -22.04
CA ALA A 22 -21.33 13.92 -21.59
C ALA A 22 -20.82 14.28 -20.18
N LEU A 23 -20.84 13.31 -19.25
CA LEU A 23 -20.32 13.49 -17.89
C LEU A 23 -18.80 13.78 -17.86
N GLU A 24 -18.00 13.13 -18.71
CA GLU A 24 -16.57 13.44 -18.87
C GLU A 24 -16.35 14.91 -19.30
N LYS A 25 -17.19 15.42 -20.20
CA LYS A 25 -17.14 16.82 -20.66
C LYS A 25 -17.62 17.81 -19.58
N GLU A 26 -18.68 17.49 -18.84
CA GLU A 26 -19.13 18.31 -17.70
C GLU A 26 -18.05 18.38 -16.60
N ILE A 27 -17.34 17.28 -16.34
CA ILE A 27 -16.19 17.23 -15.43
C ILE A 27 -15.05 18.12 -15.95
N GLU A 28 -14.68 18.05 -17.24
CA GLU A 28 -13.63 18.90 -17.82
C GLU A 28 -13.98 20.40 -17.76
N GLU A 29 -15.25 20.76 -18.00
CA GLU A 29 -15.74 22.13 -17.87
C GLU A 29 -15.76 22.61 -16.40
N ALA A 30 -16.23 21.78 -15.47
CA ALA A 30 -16.26 22.10 -14.03
C ALA A 30 -14.84 22.26 -13.45
N LEU A 31 -13.92 21.37 -13.82
CA LEU A 31 -12.50 21.50 -13.48
C LEU A 31 -11.91 22.81 -14.04
N THR A 32 -12.18 23.12 -15.30
CA THR A 32 -11.70 24.37 -15.93
C THR A 32 -12.23 25.62 -15.20
N GLN A 33 -13.48 25.61 -14.77
CA GLN A 33 -14.07 26.70 -13.99
C GLN A 33 -13.45 26.81 -12.58
N LEU A 34 -13.25 25.69 -11.88
CA LEU A 34 -12.56 25.66 -10.59
C LEU A 34 -11.15 26.25 -10.71
N VAL A 35 -10.36 25.80 -11.68
CA VAL A 35 -9.02 26.32 -11.98
C VAL A 35 -9.03 27.84 -12.18
N GLN A 36 -9.98 28.37 -12.96
CA GLN A 36 -10.07 29.82 -13.17
C GLN A 36 -10.44 30.60 -11.90
N LEU A 37 -11.27 30.04 -11.01
CA LEU A 37 -11.63 30.67 -9.74
C LEU A 37 -10.46 30.63 -8.75
N GLU A 38 -9.71 29.54 -8.70
CA GLU A 38 -8.56 29.38 -7.82
C GLU A 38 -7.40 30.32 -8.20
N VAL A 39 -7.12 30.47 -9.50
CA VAL A 39 -6.15 31.43 -10.01
C VAL A 39 -6.60 32.88 -9.74
N LYS A 40 -7.90 33.20 -9.90
CA LYS A 40 -8.44 34.53 -9.54
C LYS A 40 -8.32 34.83 -8.04
N ASN A 41 -8.44 33.80 -7.20
CA ASN A 41 -8.25 33.90 -5.75
C ASN A 41 -6.77 33.80 -5.32
N GLY A 42 -5.82 33.87 -6.25
CA GLY A 42 -4.39 33.96 -5.97
C GLY A 42 -3.70 32.65 -5.59
N LYS A 43 -4.39 31.49 -5.65
CA LYS A 43 -3.74 30.19 -5.45
C LYS A 43 -2.76 29.92 -6.61
N LYS A 44 -1.57 29.40 -6.28
CA LYS A 44 -0.62 28.92 -7.29
C LYS A 44 -0.99 27.50 -7.73
N GLN A 45 -0.95 27.27 -9.04
CA GLN A 45 -1.31 25.99 -9.62
C GLN A 45 -0.10 25.13 -9.94
N ILE A 46 -0.11 23.88 -9.44
CA ILE A 46 0.97 22.93 -9.63
C ILE A 46 0.53 21.89 -10.66
N LEU A 47 1.36 21.69 -11.69
CA LEU A 47 1.20 20.63 -12.67
C LEU A 47 1.64 19.29 -12.06
N VAL A 48 0.73 18.33 -11.95
CA VAL A 48 1.03 16.96 -11.51
C VAL A 48 1.40 16.11 -12.75
N PRO A 49 2.65 15.66 -12.93
CA PRO A 49 3.03 14.87 -14.09
C PRO A 49 2.33 13.50 -14.06
N GLY A 50 1.53 13.20 -15.09
CA GLY A 50 0.84 11.92 -15.25
C GLY A 50 -0.65 11.90 -14.88
N ALA A 51 -1.23 13.02 -14.41
CA ALA A 51 -2.67 13.14 -14.15
C ALA A 51 -3.33 14.21 -15.05
N ARG A 52 -4.58 13.99 -15.44
CA ARG A 52 -5.46 14.97 -16.13
C ARG A 52 -6.16 15.91 -15.12
N THR A 53 -5.46 16.40 -14.12
CA THR A 53 -6.02 17.32 -13.11
C THR A 53 -4.94 18.19 -12.47
N PHE A 54 -5.36 19.36 -12.02
CA PHE A 54 -4.54 20.28 -11.22
C PHE A 54 -5.03 20.28 -9.77
N SER A 55 -4.12 20.48 -8.82
CA SER A 55 -4.44 20.69 -7.40
C SER A 55 -3.84 22.02 -6.93
N THR A 56 -4.45 22.63 -5.90
CA THR A 56 -3.98 23.90 -5.33
C THR A 56 -4.18 23.95 -3.80
N ASP A 57 -3.07 23.98 -3.07
CA ASP A 57 -3.07 24.15 -1.62
C ASP A 57 -3.60 25.53 -1.20
N ALA A 58 -4.42 25.58 -0.15
CA ALA A 58 -4.64 26.78 0.67
C ALA A 58 -5.19 26.43 2.05
N ALA A 59 -4.54 26.95 3.10
CA ALA A 59 -4.98 26.93 4.50
C ALA A 59 -4.18 28.00 5.29
N PRO A 60 -4.56 28.38 6.52
CA PRO A 60 -5.87 28.25 7.19
C PRO A 60 -6.41 29.60 7.72
N ASP A 61 -7.66 29.67 8.23
CA ASP A 61 -7.94 30.36 9.51
C ASP A 61 -9.31 29.99 10.16
N ALA A 62 -9.41 30.25 11.47
CA ALA A 62 -10.56 30.65 12.28
C ALA A 62 -11.98 30.08 11.99
N GLY A 63 -12.25 28.89 12.54
CA GLY A 63 -13.00 28.80 13.80
C GLY A 63 -14.51 29.11 13.86
N SER A 64 -15.27 28.18 14.44
CA SER A 64 -16.50 28.51 15.19
C SER A 64 -16.65 27.60 16.41
N LYS A 65 -17.39 28.08 17.42
CA LYS A 65 -17.72 27.34 18.65
C LYS A 65 -19.12 26.75 18.52
N THR A 66 -19.32 25.57 19.09
CA THR A 66 -20.61 25.26 19.72
C THR A 66 -20.39 24.29 20.87
N ALA A 67 -20.96 24.62 22.04
CA ALA A 67 -20.96 23.74 23.19
C ALA A 67 -22.39 23.26 23.43
N ALA A 68 -22.55 21.97 23.70
CA ALA A 68 -23.79 21.39 24.20
C ALA A 68 -23.43 20.28 25.19
N ALA A 69 -23.66 20.53 26.47
CA ALA A 69 -23.58 19.50 27.50
C ALA A 69 -24.99 18.98 27.79
N ASN A 70 -25.14 17.69 28.01
CA ASN A 70 -26.02 17.22 29.08
C ASN A 70 -25.55 15.86 29.61
N ALA A 71 -26.01 15.51 30.82
CA ALA A 71 -25.60 14.30 31.53
C ALA A 71 -26.78 13.37 31.80
N SER A 72 -26.47 12.09 32.08
CA SER A 72 -27.01 11.28 33.19
C SER A 72 -27.23 9.80 32.83
N SER A 73 -27.00 8.95 33.83
CA SER A 73 -27.59 7.61 34.08
C SER A 73 -27.93 6.68 32.90
N ASN A 74 -27.26 5.51 32.84
CA ASN A 74 -27.67 4.41 33.73
C ASN A 74 -26.66 3.26 33.86
N MET A 75 -26.70 2.59 35.01
CA MET A 75 -26.24 1.21 35.29
C MET A 75 -27.53 0.35 35.52
N PRO A 76 -27.53 -1.01 35.64
CA PRO A 76 -26.46 -1.85 36.23
C PRO A 76 -26.28 -3.30 35.71
N ALA A 77 -25.36 -4.01 36.39
CA ALA A 77 -25.20 -5.48 36.46
C ALA A 77 -24.73 -6.20 35.17
N SER A 78 -24.14 -7.40 35.23
CA SER A 78 -23.86 -8.29 36.39
C SER A 78 -22.46 -8.93 36.30
N GLU A 79 -22.10 -9.70 37.33
CA GLU A 79 -20.80 -10.35 37.52
C GLU A 79 -20.58 -11.58 36.63
N ALA A 80 -19.31 -11.89 36.35
CA ALA A 80 -18.80 -13.26 36.39
C ALA A 80 -17.29 -13.25 36.67
N LYS A 81 -16.82 -14.13 37.57
CA LYS A 81 -15.43 -14.20 38.04
C LYS A 81 -14.88 -15.61 37.78
N ALA A 82 -13.67 -15.73 37.23
CA ALA A 82 -12.94 -17.00 37.22
C ALA A 82 -12.58 -17.41 38.67
N PRO A 83 -12.43 -18.71 38.99
CA PRO A 83 -11.09 -19.32 38.85
C PRO A 83 -11.04 -20.86 38.62
N SER A 84 -9.80 -21.37 38.62
CA SER A 84 -9.35 -22.73 39.00
C SER A 84 -9.07 -23.80 37.92
N ALA A 85 -8.08 -24.66 38.24
CA ALA A 85 -7.43 -25.73 37.47
C ALA A 85 -6.53 -26.55 38.46
N PRO A 86 -5.82 -27.65 38.08
CA PRO A 86 -5.77 -28.39 36.80
C PRO A 86 -6.43 -29.79 36.94
N PRO A 87 -5.80 -31.00 37.09
CA PRO A 87 -4.39 -31.45 37.08
C PRO A 87 -3.97 -32.51 36.01
N LYS A 88 -2.67 -32.46 35.64
CA LYS A 88 -1.72 -33.53 35.22
C LYS A 88 -2.24 -34.93 34.78
N GLU A 89 -1.70 -35.42 33.65
CA GLU A 89 -1.02 -36.73 33.63
C GLU A 89 0.16 -36.80 32.62
N LYS A 90 0.82 -37.96 32.45
CA LYS A 90 2.14 -38.12 31.76
C LYS A 90 2.25 -39.44 30.97
N LYS A 91 3.27 -39.49 30.08
CA LYS A 91 3.83 -40.65 29.31
C LYS A 91 3.11 -40.94 27.97
N VAL A 92 3.74 -41.55 26.95
CA VAL A 92 5.13 -42.12 26.86
C VAL A 92 5.82 -41.78 25.52
N LYS A 93 7.11 -42.11 25.38
CA LYS A 93 7.90 -41.98 24.13
C LYS A 93 7.72 -43.20 23.23
N GLU A 94 7.67 -42.98 21.92
CA GLU A 94 8.14 -43.95 20.91
C GLU A 94 9.22 -43.30 20.00
N LYS A 95 9.92 -44.11 19.19
CA LYS A 95 11.12 -43.71 18.42
C LYS A 95 10.98 -44.07 16.93
N LYS A 96 11.33 -43.11 16.05
CA LYS A 96 11.91 -43.22 14.69
C LYS A 96 11.43 -44.34 13.74
N PRO A 97 11.17 -44.01 12.46
CA PRO A 97 12.27 -43.73 11.51
C PRO A 97 12.57 -42.22 11.39
N ALA A 98 13.80 -41.73 11.28
CA ALA A 98 14.83 -42.06 10.28
C ALA A 98 14.54 -41.54 8.86
N ALA A 99 13.67 -40.52 8.73
CA ALA A 99 13.76 -39.58 7.62
C ALA A 99 15.20 -39.03 7.51
N GLU A 100 15.64 -38.86 6.27
CA GLU A 100 17.03 -38.54 5.93
C GLU A 100 17.38 -37.09 6.27
N LYS A 101 18.67 -36.81 6.46
CA LYS A 101 19.15 -35.42 6.46
C LYS A 101 19.03 -34.91 5.02
N PRO A 102 18.40 -33.77 4.75
CA PRO A 102 18.74 -32.99 3.57
C PRO A 102 20.26 -32.76 3.60
N SER A 103 20.93 -33.02 2.49
CA SER A 103 22.28 -32.50 2.26
C SER A 103 22.26 -30.98 2.43
N PRO A 104 23.40 -30.33 2.74
CA PRO A 104 23.46 -28.88 2.71
C PRO A 104 23.23 -28.40 1.28
N VAL A 105 21.96 -28.08 0.97
CA VAL A 105 21.61 -27.23 -0.17
C VAL A 105 22.41 -25.96 0.05
N ALA A 106 23.32 -25.66 -0.89
CA ALA A 106 24.13 -24.45 -0.82
C ALA A 106 23.19 -23.26 -0.57
N GLU A 107 23.37 -22.54 0.54
CA GLU A 107 22.36 -21.57 0.97
C GLU A 107 22.20 -20.51 -0.12
N ALA A 108 21.02 -20.50 -0.74
CA ALA A 108 20.71 -19.59 -1.83
C ALA A 108 20.99 -18.15 -1.38
N PRO A 109 21.69 -17.34 -2.22
CA PRO A 109 22.15 -16.02 -1.83
C PRO A 109 21.03 -15.18 -1.20
N VAL A 110 21.42 -14.39 -0.21
CA VAL A 110 20.49 -13.47 0.47
C VAL A 110 20.42 -12.20 -0.37
N ASP A 111 19.54 -12.23 -1.37
CA ASP A 111 19.34 -11.14 -2.33
C ASP A 111 17.85 -10.79 -2.53
N VAL A 112 17.62 -9.71 -3.29
CA VAL A 112 16.31 -9.14 -3.59
C VAL A 112 15.35 -10.12 -4.29
N GLY A 113 15.85 -11.13 -4.99
CA GLY A 113 15.05 -12.17 -5.65
C GLY A 113 14.19 -12.98 -4.67
N ARG A 114 14.58 -13.02 -3.39
CA ARG A 114 13.83 -13.70 -2.31
C ARG A 114 12.74 -12.84 -1.66
N LEU A 115 12.63 -11.57 -2.03
CA LEU A 115 11.57 -10.66 -1.58
C LEU A 115 10.38 -10.70 -2.56
N ASP A 116 9.17 -10.87 -2.06
CA ASP A 116 7.95 -10.85 -2.89
C ASP A 116 7.48 -9.40 -3.10
N LEU A 117 8.24 -8.66 -3.90
CA LEU A 117 7.90 -7.29 -4.29
C LEU A 117 6.87 -7.29 -5.41
N ARG A 118 5.75 -6.58 -5.21
CA ARG A 118 4.66 -6.44 -6.18
C ARG A 118 4.15 -5.00 -6.23
N VAL A 119 3.46 -4.67 -7.30
CA VAL A 119 2.64 -3.45 -7.38
C VAL A 119 1.32 -3.69 -6.64
N GLY A 120 0.90 -2.70 -5.87
CA GLY A 120 -0.43 -2.66 -5.27
C GLY A 120 -1.13 -1.33 -5.49
N LYS A 121 -2.44 -1.30 -5.26
CA LYS A 121 -3.26 -0.08 -5.24
C LYS A 121 -3.93 0.07 -3.88
N ILE A 122 -3.75 1.22 -3.25
CA ILE A 122 -4.49 1.57 -2.02
C ILE A 122 -5.95 1.83 -2.42
N VAL A 123 -6.85 0.91 -2.07
CA VAL A 123 -8.29 1.02 -2.39
C VAL A 123 -9.07 1.79 -1.32
N GLU A 124 -8.57 1.79 -0.09
CA GLU A 124 -9.16 2.48 1.07
C GLU A 124 -8.02 2.88 2.03
N VAL A 125 -8.04 4.11 2.55
CA VAL A 125 -7.11 4.57 3.59
C VAL A 125 -7.84 5.38 4.66
N GLY A 126 -7.58 5.04 5.92
CA GLY A 126 -8.07 5.78 7.09
C GLY A 126 -6.96 5.96 8.13
N ARG A 127 -7.13 6.88 9.09
CA ARG A 127 -6.20 6.98 10.25
C ARG A 127 -6.43 5.80 11.19
N HIS A 128 -5.36 5.26 11.78
CA HIS A 128 -5.47 4.19 12.76
C HIS A 128 -6.13 4.72 14.05
N PRO A 129 -7.19 4.07 14.59
CA PRO A 129 -7.95 4.59 15.72
C PRO A 129 -7.08 4.82 16.97
N ASP A 130 -6.18 3.88 17.29
CA ASP A 130 -5.30 3.96 18.46
C ASP A 130 -3.89 4.54 18.18
N ALA A 131 -3.69 5.25 17.04
CA ALA A 131 -2.36 5.81 16.71
C ALA A 131 -2.37 6.95 15.66
N ASP A 132 -2.16 8.19 16.11
CA ASP A 132 -2.12 9.39 15.26
C ASP A 132 -1.04 9.39 14.16
N SER A 133 0.02 8.58 14.31
CA SER A 133 1.12 8.48 13.36
C SER A 133 0.97 7.37 12.33
N LEU A 134 -0.12 6.59 12.37
CA LEU A 134 -0.32 5.42 11.51
C LEU A 134 -1.56 5.56 10.61
N TYR A 135 -1.41 5.19 9.35
CA TYR A 135 -2.56 4.88 8.48
C TYR A 135 -2.91 3.40 8.57
N LEU A 136 -4.19 3.10 8.34
CA LEU A 136 -4.74 1.78 8.10
C LEU A 136 -5.22 1.77 6.64
N GLU A 137 -4.60 0.92 5.84
CA GLU A 137 -4.75 0.86 4.39
C GLU A 137 -5.31 -0.51 4.01
N LYS A 138 -6.21 -0.55 3.02
CA LYS A 138 -6.51 -1.76 2.25
C LYS A 138 -5.81 -1.65 0.91
N ILE A 139 -4.93 -2.60 0.61
CA ILE A 139 -4.12 -2.59 -0.62
C ILE A 139 -4.48 -3.81 -1.46
N ASP A 140 -5.04 -3.56 -2.64
CA ASP A 140 -5.17 -4.58 -3.68
C ASP A 140 -3.78 -4.92 -4.21
N CYS A 141 -3.39 -6.20 -4.10
CA CYS A 141 -2.10 -6.73 -4.50
C CYS A 141 -2.22 -7.74 -5.67
N GLY A 142 -3.33 -7.69 -6.42
CA GLY A 142 -3.69 -8.69 -7.44
C GLY A 142 -4.05 -10.05 -6.84
N GLU A 143 -4.58 -10.05 -5.62
CA GLU A 143 -4.98 -11.25 -4.86
C GLU A 143 -6.51 -11.28 -4.68
N ALA A 144 -7.06 -12.42 -4.23
CA ALA A 144 -8.51 -12.61 -4.11
C ALA A 144 -9.21 -11.66 -3.12
N ALA A 145 -8.45 -10.97 -2.26
CA ALA A 145 -8.91 -9.89 -1.40
C ALA A 145 -7.80 -8.86 -1.18
N PRO A 146 -8.10 -7.56 -0.98
CA PRO A 146 -7.13 -6.57 -0.55
C PRO A 146 -6.54 -6.91 0.82
N ARG A 147 -5.23 -6.70 0.99
CA ARG A 147 -4.52 -6.88 2.26
C ARG A 147 -4.70 -5.70 3.19
N THR A 148 -4.72 -5.96 4.49
CA THR A 148 -4.65 -4.92 5.52
C THR A 148 -3.19 -4.52 5.73
N VAL A 149 -2.88 -3.23 5.63
CA VAL A 149 -1.54 -2.68 5.82
C VAL A 149 -1.58 -1.52 6.81
N VAL A 150 -0.54 -1.39 7.64
CA VAL A 150 -0.41 -0.31 8.63
C VAL A 150 0.89 0.45 8.37
N SER A 151 0.79 1.67 7.84
CA SER A 151 1.95 2.47 7.43
C SER A 151 2.23 3.62 8.39
N GLY A 152 3.48 4.07 8.48
CA GLY A 152 3.91 5.20 9.30
C GLY A 152 3.81 6.57 8.62
N LEU A 153 2.95 6.72 7.62
CA LEU A 153 3.05 7.79 6.62
C LEU A 153 2.29 9.09 6.94
N VAL A 154 1.51 9.16 8.02
CA VAL A 154 0.62 10.31 8.37
C VAL A 154 1.37 11.64 8.51
N LYS A 155 2.68 11.61 8.80
CA LYS A 155 3.54 12.81 8.92
C LYS A 155 4.22 13.23 7.61
N PHE A 156 4.11 12.43 6.55
CA PHE A 156 4.93 12.54 5.33
C PHE A 156 4.10 12.63 4.05
N VAL A 157 2.92 12.00 4.02
CA VAL A 157 2.02 11.98 2.86
C VAL A 157 0.59 12.24 3.36
N PRO A 158 -0.17 13.18 2.78
CA PRO A 158 -1.56 13.41 3.17
C PRO A 158 -2.48 12.25 2.72
N LEU A 159 -3.62 12.10 3.40
CA LEU A 159 -4.57 11.00 3.13
C LEU A 159 -5.09 11.04 1.69
N GLU A 160 -5.28 12.24 1.16
CA GLU A 160 -5.74 12.53 -0.21
C GLU A 160 -4.76 12.00 -1.27
N GLU A 161 -3.45 12.06 -1.01
CA GLU A 161 -2.40 11.49 -1.87
C GLU A 161 -2.24 9.97 -1.75
N MET A 162 -2.80 9.37 -0.69
CA MET A 162 -2.73 7.93 -0.42
C MET A 162 -3.92 7.18 -1.01
N GLN A 163 -5.11 7.80 -1.04
CA GLN A 163 -6.31 7.18 -1.59
C GLN A 163 -6.18 6.94 -3.11
N ASN A 164 -6.49 5.73 -3.57
CA ASN A 164 -6.28 5.27 -4.96
C ASN A 164 -4.81 5.23 -5.43
N ARG A 165 -3.81 5.53 -4.59
CA ARG A 165 -2.39 5.57 -4.97
C ARG A 165 -1.88 4.19 -5.42
N MET A 166 -1.11 4.18 -6.50
CA MET A 166 -0.33 3.01 -6.92
C MET A 166 1.01 3.00 -6.18
N VAL A 167 1.37 1.85 -5.61
CA VAL A 167 2.51 1.69 -4.70
C VAL A 167 3.27 0.39 -4.99
N VAL A 168 4.51 0.28 -4.50
CA VAL A 168 5.21 -1.01 -4.40
C VAL A 168 5.12 -1.54 -2.97
N VAL A 169 4.79 -2.83 -2.84
CA VAL A 169 4.60 -3.54 -1.57
C VAL A 169 5.43 -4.81 -1.50
N MET A 170 5.89 -5.15 -0.30
CA MET A 170 6.52 -6.42 0.02
C MET A 170 5.51 -7.37 0.68
N CYS A 171 5.17 -8.46 -0.01
CA CYS A 171 4.05 -9.35 0.31
C CYS A 171 4.43 -10.62 1.09
N ASN A 172 5.71 -10.93 1.27
CA ASN A 172 6.15 -12.15 1.96
C ASN A 172 6.80 -11.92 3.34
N LEU A 173 6.72 -10.72 3.91
CA LEU A 173 7.03 -10.53 5.33
C LEU A 173 6.11 -11.40 6.21
N LYS A 174 6.59 -11.74 7.41
CA LYS A 174 5.71 -12.30 8.45
C LYS A 174 4.76 -11.19 8.94
N PRO A 175 3.42 -11.39 8.93
CA PRO A 175 2.48 -10.37 9.37
C PRO A 175 2.74 -9.91 10.81
N ALA A 176 2.70 -8.60 11.01
CA ALA A 176 3.10 -7.94 12.25
C ALA A 176 1.92 -7.20 12.88
N LYS A 177 1.74 -7.33 14.21
CA LYS A 177 0.70 -6.59 14.93
C LYS A 177 1.19 -5.20 15.34
N MET A 178 0.54 -4.17 14.82
CA MET A 178 0.78 -2.76 15.12
C MET A 178 -0.48 -2.21 15.77
N ARG A 179 -0.38 -1.82 17.05
CA ARG A 179 -1.48 -1.20 17.83
C ARG A 179 -2.82 -1.98 17.82
N GLY A 180 -2.76 -3.30 17.63
CA GLY A 180 -3.91 -4.21 17.64
C GLY A 180 -4.24 -4.78 16.26
N VAL A 181 -4.11 -3.95 15.22
CA VAL A 181 -4.29 -4.31 13.81
C VAL A 181 -3.10 -5.14 13.32
N THR A 182 -3.32 -6.02 12.34
CA THR A 182 -2.27 -6.85 11.73
C THR A 182 -1.94 -6.29 10.35
N SER A 183 -0.67 -5.94 10.11
CA SER A 183 -0.17 -5.56 8.78
C SER A 183 0.30 -6.81 8.05
N GLU A 184 -0.24 -7.05 6.86
CA GLU A 184 -0.04 -8.25 6.04
C GLU A 184 0.92 -8.03 4.86
N ALA A 185 1.35 -6.79 4.66
CA ALA A 185 2.41 -6.37 3.76
C ALA A 185 3.08 -5.11 4.33
N MET A 186 4.05 -4.55 3.59
CA MET A 186 4.72 -3.28 3.88
C MET A 186 4.86 -2.46 2.59
N VAL A 187 4.54 -1.17 2.64
CA VAL A 187 4.73 -0.23 1.52
C VAL A 187 6.19 0.21 1.46
N MET A 188 6.82 0.08 0.29
CA MET A 188 8.22 0.40 0.07
C MET A 188 8.41 1.91 -0.16
N CYS A 189 9.30 2.54 0.61
CA CYS A 189 9.50 3.99 0.60
C CYS A 189 10.97 4.37 0.49
N ALA A 190 11.29 5.35 -0.36
CA ALA A 190 12.57 6.06 -0.30
C ALA A 190 12.59 6.97 0.93
N SER A 191 13.70 7.07 1.66
CA SER A 191 13.70 7.80 2.94
C SER A 191 15.06 8.36 3.39
N THR A 192 15.00 9.54 4.01
CA THR A 192 16.07 10.16 4.81
C THR A 192 15.65 10.17 6.29
N PRO A 193 16.41 10.80 7.22
CA PRO A 193 15.91 11.08 8.57
C PRO A 193 14.70 12.02 8.58
N ASP A 194 14.61 12.94 7.61
CA ASP A 194 13.68 14.08 7.63
C ASP A 194 12.48 13.92 6.67
N LYS A 195 12.63 13.15 5.58
CA LYS A 195 11.60 12.95 4.55
C LYS A 195 11.43 11.47 4.19
N VAL A 196 10.19 11.08 3.89
CA VAL A 196 9.83 9.77 3.34
C VAL A 196 8.98 9.99 2.08
N GLU A 197 9.24 9.21 1.03
CA GLU A 197 8.48 9.20 -0.22
C GLU A 197 8.08 7.77 -0.57
N VAL A 198 6.78 7.52 -0.79
CA VAL A 198 6.29 6.23 -1.27
C VAL A 198 6.76 5.99 -2.71
N LEU A 199 7.36 4.82 -2.97
CA LEU A 199 7.83 4.48 -4.31
C LEU A 199 6.66 4.34 -5.30
N SER A 200 6.82 4.99 -6.45
CA SER A 200 5.86 5.00 -7.55
C SER A 200 6.22 3.91 -8.57
N PRO A 201 5.32 2.96 -8.86
CA PRO A 201 5.48 2.03 -9.97
C PRO A 201 5.32 2.75 -11.32
N PRO A 202 5.77 2.15 -12.44
CA PRO A 202 5.68 2.77 -13.76
C PRO A 202 4.23 2.95 -14.23
N VAL A 203 4.02 3.90 -15.16
CA VAL A 203 2.71 4.16 -15.79
C VAL A 203 2.20 2.91 -16.50
N GLY A 204 0.92 2.57 -16.32
CA GLY A 204 0.31 1.35 -16.86
C GLY A 204 0.55 0.09 -16.02
N ALA A 205 1.25 0.19 -14.88
CA ALA A 205 1.26 -0.86 -13.88
C ALA A 205 -0.17 -1.13 -13.33
N VAL A 206 -0.42 -2.36 -12.90
CA VAL A 206 -1.69 -2.83 -12.33
C VAL A 206 -1.45 -3.61 -11.02
N PRO A 207 -2.44 -3.73 -10.12
CA PRO A 207 -2.31 -4.55 -8.92
C PRO A 207 -1.87 -5.98 -9.24
N GLY A 208 -0.86 -6.46 -8.53
CA GLY A 208 -0.27 -7.79 -8.73
C GLY A 208 0.85 -7.87 -9.77
N ASP A 209 1.17 -6.80 -10.50
CA ASP A 209 2.38 -6.77 -11.33
C ASP A 209 3.62 -7.09 -10.46
N LEU A 210 4.45 -8.02 -10.94
CA LEU A 210 5.62 -8.47 -10.20
C LEU A 210 6.81 -7.53 -10.44
N VAL A 211 7.31 -6.90 -9.37
CA VAL A 211 8.55 -6.12 -9.45
C VAL A 211 9.73 -7.08 -9.54
N HIS A 212 10.65 -6.80 -10.45
CA HIS A 212 11.86 -7.55 -10.75
C HIS A 212 13.08 -6.65 -10.57
N CYS A 213 14.25 -7.26 -10.34
CA CYS A 213 15.53 -6.56 -10.32
C CYS A 213 16.45 -7.15 -11.40
N GLU A 214 17.12 -6.31 -12.17
CA GLU A 214 18.01 -6.77 -13.23
C GLU A 214 19.21 -7.57 -12.68
N GLY A 215 19.47 -8.75 -13.25
CA GLY A 215 20.51 -9.68 -12.80
C GLY A 215 20.12 -10.63 -11.66
N TYR A 216 18.96 -10.44 -11.01
CA TYR A 216 18.51 -11.28 -9.89
C TYR A 216 17.30 -12.13 -10.27
N THR A 217 17.38 -13.45 -10.06
CA THR A 217 16.28 -14.37 -10.40
C THR A 217 15.21 -14.36 -9.31
N ARG A 218 13.97 -14.01 -9.67
CA ARG A 218 12.85 -13.92 -8.73
C ARG A 218 12.43 -15.30 -8.20
N GLN A 219 12.74 -15.57 -6.94
CA GLN A 219 12.40 -16.80 -6.19
C GLN A 219 12.00 -16.45 -4.74
N PRO A 220 10.84 -15.81 -4.52
CA PRO A 220 10.44 -15.33 -3.19
C PRO A 220 10.23 -16.47 -2.20
N ASP A 221 10.74 -16.30 -0.96
CA ASP A 221 10.36 -17.14 0.17
C ASP A 221 8.83 -17.05 0.36
N ALA A 222 8.11 -18.17 0.53
CA ALA A 222 6.65 -18.13 0.75
C ALA A 222 6.25 -17.34 2.02
N GLN A 223 7.13 -17.32 3.03
CA GLN A 223 7.13 -16.33 4.11
C GLN A 223 8.57 -16.17 4.63
N LEU A 224 9.05 -14.93 4.69
CA LEU A 224 10.38 -14.60 5.20
C LEU A 224 10.47 -14.93 6.68
N ASN A 225 11.49 -15.71 7.04
CA ASN A 225 11.77 -16.08 8.43
C ASN A 225 12.58 -14.96 9.11
N PRO A 226 12.05 -14.28 10.16
CA PRO A 226 12.77 -13.17 10.83
C PRO A 226 14.11 -13.59 11.45
N LYS A 227 14.33 -14.89 11.71
CA LYS A 227 15.64 -15.38 12.18
C LYS A 227 16.72 -15.38 11.10
N LYS A 228 16.34 -15.39 9.81
CA LYS A 228 17.25 -15.33 8.65
C LYS A 228 17.60 -13.89 8.24
N LYS A 229 16.90 -12.87 8.77
CA LYS A 229 17.14 -11.44 8.50
C LYS A 229 17.31 -11.06 7.03
N VAL A 230 16.54 -11.69 6.14
CA VAL A 230 16.71 -11.60 4.68
C VAL A 230 16.51 -10.16 4.21
N PHE A 231 15.44 -9.51 4.65
CA PHE A 231 15.17 -8.12 4.30
C PHE A 231 16.21 -7.18 4.91
N GLU A 232 16.58 -7.38 6.18
CA GLU A 232 17.57 -6.54 6.87
C GLU A 232 19.00 -6.70 6.32
N THR A 233 19.27 -7.80 5.60
CA THR A 233 20.51 -7.99 4.82
C THR A 233 20.44 -7.30 3.45
N CYS A 234 19.25 -7.17 2.85
CA CYS A 234 19.07 -6.52 1.55
C CYS A 234 18.81 -5.01 1.63
N ALA A 235 18.21 -4.51 2.70
CA ALA A 235 17.82 -3.11 2.89
C ALA A 235 18.98 -2.09 2.84
N PRO A 236 20.22 -2.39 3.27
CA PRO A 236 21.35 -1.49 3.07
C PRO A 236 21.69 -1.26 1.60
N ASP A 237 21.51 -2.30 0.77
CA ASP A 237 21.78 -2.30 -0.67
C ASP A 237 20.58 -1.81 -1.52
N LEU A 238 19.39 -1.66 -0.92
CA LEU A 238 18.19 -1.10 -1.53
C LEU A 238 18.24 0.43 -1.43
N MET A 239 18.48 1.10 -2.56
CA MET A 239 18.65 2.56 -2.62
C MET A 239 18.10 3.15 -3.92
N THR A 240 17.64 4.41 -3.90
CA THR A 240 17.39 5.16 -5.14
C THR A 240 18.71 5.61 -5.77
N ASN A 241 18.76 5.77 -7.09
CA ASN A 241 19.92 6.29 -7.81
C ASN A 241 19.79 7.81 -8.09
N ALA A 242 20.71 8.34 -8.91
CA ALA A 242 20.71 9.74 -9.35
C ALA A 242 19.50 10.11 -10.24
N ASP A 243 18.83 9.13 -10.85
CA ASP A 243 17.69 9.27 -11.74
C ASP A 243 16.35 8.96 -11.05
N LEU A 244 16.34 8.94 -9.70
CA LEU A 244 15.20 8.55 -8.84
C LEU A 244 14.80 7.07 -8.91
N VAL A 245 15.43 6.25 -9.76
CA VAL A 245 15.13 4.82 -9.91
C VAL A 245 15.53 4.07 -8.65
N ALA A 246 14.60 3.30 -8.07
CA ALA A 246 14.89 2.39 -6.98
C ALA A 246 15.71 1.20 -7.49
N CYS A 247 16.82 0.89 -6.83
CA CYS A 247 17.78 -0.11 -7.24
C CYS A 247 18.17 -1.04 -6.08
N TYR A 248 18.67 -2.23 -6.41
CA TYR A 248 19.38 -3.12 -5.48
C TYR A 248 20.81 -3.34 -5.99
N LYS A 249 21.83 -2.95 -5.22
CA LYS A 249 23.25 -3.01 -5.63
C LYS A 249 23.54 -2.32 -6.99
N GLY A 250 22.79 -1.26 -7.28
CA GLY A 250 22.84 -0.53 -8.55
C GLY A 250 21.95 -1.08 -9.68
N SER A 251 21.49 -2.32 -9.60
CA SER A 251 20.54 -2.90 -10.57
C SER A 251 19.13 -2.34 -10.38
N ALA A 252 18.48 -1.92 -11.46
CA ALA A 252 17.17 -1.25 -11.41
C ALA A 252 16.02 -2.21 -11.01
N LEU A 253 15.13 -1.72 -10.13
CA LEU A 253 13.82 -2.30 -9.87
C LEU A 253 12.83 -1.83 -10.93
N HIS A 254 12.20 -2.79 -11.61
CA HIS A 254 11.32 -2.53 -12.75
C HIS A 254 10.13 -3.49 -12.77
N VAL A 255 9.06 -3.09 -13.45
CA VAL A 255 7.95 -3.97 -13.84
C VAL A 255 8.19 -4.37 -15.31
N PRO A 256 8.34 -5.67 -15.61
CA PRO A 256 8.63 -6.15 -16.98
C PRO A 256 7.65 -5.60 -18.02
N GLY A 257 8.19 -5.04 -19.10
CA GLY A 257 7.40 -4.45 -20.20
C GLY A 257 6.72 -3.11 -19.89
N LYS A 258 6.89 -2.53 -18.69
CA LYS A 258 6.23 -1.28 -18.27
C LYS A 258 7.19 -0.17 -17.83
N GLY A 259 8.32 -0.52 -17.19
CA GLY A 259 9.39 0.42 -16.86
C GLY A 259 9.83 0.37 -15.39
N ASN A 260 10.55 1.40 -14.96
CA ASN A 260 11.24 1.44 -13.66
C ASN A 260 10.33 1.90 -12.51
N VAL A 261 10.64 1.46 -11.30
CA VAL A 261 10.08 1.97 -10.04
C VAL A 261 10.91 3.19 -9.59
N VAL A 262 10.26 4.29 -9.21
CA VAL A 262 10.93 5.58 -8.91
C VAL A 262 10.47 6.22 -7.60
N SER A 263 11.33 7.03 -6.99
CA SER A 263 10.95 8.04 -5.99
C SER A 263 10.46 9.34 -6.66
N GLN A 264 9.96 10.31 -5.87
CA GLN A 264 9.47 11.58 -6.40
C GLN A 264 10.60 12.63 -6.51
N SER A 265 11.46 12.72 -5.49
CA SER A 265 12.59 13.64 -5.45
C SER A 265 13.82 13.13 -4.67
N LEU A 266 13.67 12.08 -3.85
CA LEU A 266 14.78 11.54 -3.05
C LEU A 266 15.72 10.66 -3.89
N LYS A 267 16.91 11.19 -4.20
CA LYS A 267 18.02 10.53 -4.94
C LYS A 267 19.09 10.01 -3.98
N ASN A 268 19.70 8.86 -4.28
CA ASN A 268 20.80 8.27 -3.50
C ASN A 268 20.45 8.02 -2.02
N VAL A 269 19.19 7.66 -1.72
CA VAL A 269 18.71 7.36 -0.35
C VAL A 269 18.28 5.90 -0.21
N ASN A 270 18.28 5.37 1.02
CA ASN A 270 17.79 4.02 1.27
C ASN A 270 16.28 3.88 1.02
N VAL A 271 15.92 2.77 0.37
CA VAL A 271 14.56 2.26 0.23
C VAL A 271 14.32 1.26 1.35
N LYS A 272 13.23 1.44 2.09
CA LYS A 272 12.83 0.56 3.20
C LYS A 272 11.31 0.35 3.25
#